data_AF-W4VNI3-F1
#
_entry.id   AF-W4VNI3-F1
#
_cell.length_a   1.000
_cell.length_b   1.000
_cell.length_c   1.000
_cell.angle_alpha   90.00
_cell.angle_beta   90.00
_cell.angle_gamma   90.00
#
_symmetry.space_group_name_H-M   'P 1'
#
loop_
_entity.id
_entity.type
_entity.pdbx_description
1 polymer ?
#
loop_
_entity_poly.entity_id
_entity_poly.type
_entity_poly.pdbx_seq_one_letter_code
_entity_poly.pdbx_strand_id
1 'polypeptide(L)'
;MIVNVTSSNPGLKSIFKHPDQMITMDANFLIPPDRSKHAKYSFRFPKFKEVWLDPIFEAFPNLAIHEAVYDELVIPSVQFYIDSQINSTPRRLVVHQDAALTPEEKVLRDSIEEKICPLTKYEPLLDNKEDRGEVKSLAFIAIKELLYFAANDSNAIQLVEKAEEWTTGLDNV
;
A
#
# COMPACT_ATOMS: atom_id res chain seq x y z
N MET A 1 -11.34 -9.45 -13.69
CA MET A 1 -10.68 -8.24 -14.19
C MET A 1 -10.10 -8.53 -15.57
N ILE A 2 -10.48 -7.76 -16.59
CA ILE A 2 -9.88 -7.86 -17.93
C ILE A 2 -8.82 -6.75 -17.99
N VAL A 3 -7.54 -7.13 -18.09
CA VAL A 3 -6.46 -6.15 -18.20
C VAL A 3 -6.53 -5.52 -19.59
N ASN A 4 -6.71 -4.19 -19.64
CA ASN A 4 -6.67 -3.45 -20.89
C ASN A 4 -5.21 -3.36 -21.38
N VAL A 5 -4.92 -4.04 -22.48
CA VAL A 5 -3.60 -4.04 -23.13
C VAL A 5 -3.55 -3.12 -24.37
N THR A 6 -4.65 -2.50 -24.75
CA THR A 6 -4.76 -1.68 -25.96
C THR A 6 -4.42 -0.21 -25.70
N SER A 7 -4.64 0.28 -24.48
CA SER A 7 -4.28 1.63 -24.06
C SER A 7 -3.27 1.61 -22.92
N SER A 8 -2.24 2.45 -22.99
CA SER A 8 -1.30 2.58 -21.87
C SER A 8 -1.99 3.18 -20.65
N ASN A 9 -1.68 2.66 -19.47
CA ASN A 9 -2.14 3.22 -18.19
C ASN A 9 -1.58 4.65 -17.98
N PRO A 10 -2.42 5.67 -17.80
CA PRO A 10 -1.97 7.05 -17.63
C PRO A 10 -1.19 7.28 -16.33
N GLY A 11 -1.53 6.58 -15.24
CA GLY A 11 -0.79 6.61 -13.98
C GLY A 11 0.64 6.09 -14.14
N LEU A 12 0.82 4.92 -14.76
CA LEU A 12 2.17 4.40 -15.05
C LEU A 12 2.96 5.33 -15.98
N LYS A 13 2.31 5.93 -16.98
CA LYS A 13 2.95 6.95 -17.83
C LYS A 13 3.41 8.16 -17.03
N SER A 14 2.65 8.60 -16.02
CA SER A 14 3.02 9.71 -15.15
C SER A 14 4.23 9.34 -14.29
N ILE A 15 4.19 8.19 -13.61
CA ILE A 15 5.28 7.72 -12.75
C ILE A 15 6.59 7.61 -13.53
N PHE A 16 6.56 7.08 -14.77
CA PHE A 16 7.77 6.99 -15.60
C PHE A 16 8.28 8.34 -16.10
N LYS A 17 7.42 9.36 -16.22
CA LYS A 17 7.83 10.73 -16.56
C LYS A 17 8.35 11.50 -15.35
N HIS A 18 7.83 11.19 -14.17
CA HIS A 18 8.11 11.85 -12.89
C HIS A 18 8.52 10.80 -11.85
N PRO A 19 9.74 10.25 -11.94
CA PRO A 19 10.19 9.16 -11.06
C PRO A 19 10.37 9.60 -9.60
N ASP A 20 10.29 10.91 -9.33
CA ASP A 20 10.29 11.51 -8.01
C ASP A 20 8.94 11.34 -7.26
N GLN A 21 7.89 10.89 -7.94
CA GLN A 21 6.60 10.63 -7.30
C GLN A 21 6.70 9.49 -6.28
N MET A 22 6.11 9.70 -5.11
CA MET A 22 6.08 8.69 -4.05
C MET A 22 4.96 7.68 -4.30
N ILE A 23 5.29 6.40 -4.16
CA ILE A 23 4.35 5.29 -4.27
C ILE A 23 4.27 4.59 -2.93
N THR A 24 3.10 4.66 -2.29
CA THR A 24 2.84 3.95 -1.03
C THR A 24 2.33 2.55 -1.32
N MET A 25 2.87 1.53 -0.67
CA MET A 25 2.54 0.14 -0.91
C MET A 25 1.76 -0.46 0.26
N ASP A 26 0.82 -1.35 -0.06
CA ASP A 26 0.12 -2.18 0.91
C ASP A 26 0.94 -3.41 1.35
N ALA A 27 0.55 -4.05 2.45
CA ALA A 27 1.13 -5.30 2.93
C ALA A 27 1.01 -6.42 1.89
N ASN A 28 -0.12 -6.51 1.17
CA ASN A 28 -0.34 -7.53 0.15
C ASN A 28 0.63 -7.43 -1.05
N PHE A 29 1.29 -6.29 -1.21
CA PHE A 29 2.28 -6.04 -2.25
C PHE A 29 3.67 -6.56 -1.86
N LEU A 30 3.92 -6.67 -0.55
CA LEU A 30 5.20 -7.05 0.05
C LEU A 30 5.24 -8.50 0.54
N ILE A 31 4.07 -9.09 0.79
CA ILE A 31 3.94 -10.46 1.29
C ILE A 31 3.74 -11.41 0.10
N PRO A 32 4.52 -12.51 -0.01
CA PRO A 32 4.29 -13.50 -1.04
C PRO A 32 2.86 -14.07 -0.98
N PRO A 33 2.17 -14.21 -2.12
CA PRO A 33 0.80 -14.72 -2.11
C PRO A 33 0.77 -16.18 -1.65
N ASP A 34 -0.04 -16.47 -0.63
CA ASP A 34 -0.30 -17.85 -0.23
C ASP A 34 -1.40 -18.47 -1.09
N ARG A 35 -1.00 -19.38 -1.99
CA ARG A 35 -1.91 -20.17 -2.84
C ARG A 35 -2.03 -21.62 -2.40
N SER A 36 -1.62 -21.97 -1.18
CA SER A 36 -1.66 -23.35 -0.64
C SER A 36 -3.05 -24.02 -0.79
N LYS A 37 -4.14 -23.24 -0.72
CA LYS A 37 -5.52 -23.72 -0.93
C LYS A 37 -5.84 -24.11 -2.38
N HIS A 38 -5.14 -23.55 -3.36
CA HIS A 38 -5.47 -23.65 -4.79
C HIS A 38 -4.35 -24.26 -5.65
N ALA A 39 -3.14 -24.36 -5.12
CA ALA A 39 -1.97 -24.89 -5.81
C ALA A 39 -1.08 -25.68 -4.84
N LYS A 40 -0.51 -26.80 -5.32
CA LYS A 40 0.47 -27.60 -4.56
C LYS A 40 1.80 -26.87 -4.30
N TYR A 41 2.07 -25.80 -5.04
CA TYR A 41 3.31 -25.05 -4.95
C TYR A 41 3.08 -23.72 -4.23
N SER A 42 3.79 -23.50 -3.12
CA SER A 42 3.86 -22.20 -2.47
C SER A 42 4.87 -21.31 -3.17
N PHE A 43 4.49 -20.05 -3.40
CA PHE A 43 5.41 -19.05 -3.95
C PHE A 43 6.30 -18.51 -2.83
N ARG A 44 7.45 -19.15 -2.63
CA ARG A 44 8.33 -18.85 -1.49
C ARG A 44 8.98 -17.47 -1.62
N PHE A 45 9.25 -16.87 -0.46
CA PHE A 45 9.85 -15.54 -0.37
C PHE A 45 11.10 -15.32 -1.22
N PRO A 46 12.10 -16.22 -1.30
CA PRO A 46 13.29 -15.98 -2.13
C PRO A 46 12.94 -15.75 -3.61
N LYS A 47 11.99 -16.52 -4.15
CA LYS A 47 11.58 -16.34 -5.55
C LYS A 47 10.74 -15.09 -5.72
N PHE A 48 9.81 -14.83 -4.79
CA PHE A 48 9.01 -13.61 -4.78
C PHE A 48 9.89 -12.36 -4.74
N LYS A 49 10.88 -12.34 -3.86
CA LYS A 49 11.87 -11.28 -3.79
C LYS A 49 12.56 -11.06 -5.14
N GLU A 50 13.15 -12.12 -5.71
CA GLU A 50 13.92 -12.05 -6.97
C GLU A 50 13.09 -11.54 -8.16
N VAL A 51 11.85 -11.99 -8.31
CA VAL A 51 11.05 -11.67 -9.51
C VAL A 51 10.11 -10.48 -9.36
N TRP A 52 9.84 -10.05 -8.12
CA TRP A 52 8.85 -9.01 -7.83
C TRP A 52 9.47 -7.87 -7.04
N LEU A 53 9.96 -8.11 -5.82
CA LEU A 53 10.41 -7.02 -4.96
C LEU A 53 11.71 -6.38 -5.47
N ASP A 54 12.73 -7.17 -5.80
CA ASP A 54 14.02 -6.64 -6.26
C ASP A 54 13.84 -5.72 -7.49
N PRO A 55 13.09 -6.11 -8.56
CA PRO A 55 12.79 -5.23 -9.68
C PRO A 55 12.03 -3.94 -9.30
N ILE A 56 11.05 -4.03 -8.38
CA ILE A 56 10.29 -2.85 -7.94
C ILE A 56 11.20 -1.86 -7.21
N PHE A 57 12.01 -2.33 -6.25
CA PHE A 57 12.94 -1.50 -5.50
C PHE A 57 14.11 -0.96 -6.34
N GLU A 58 14.42 -1.60 -7.48
CA GLU A 58 15.40 -1.10 -8.45
C GLU A 58 14.79 -0.06 -9.40
N ALA A 59 13.55 -0.24 -9.82
CA ALA A 59 12.90 0.62 -10.80
C ALA A 59 12.36 1.93 -10.19
N PHE A 60 11.86 1.89 -8.95
CA PHE A 60 11.20 3.04 -8.31
C PHE A 60 12.02 3.54 -7.13
N PRO A 61 12.53 4.79 -7.17
CA PRO A 61 13.40 5.31 -6.12
C PRO A 61 12.63 5.76 -4.87
N ASN A 62 11.36 6.15 -5.02
CA ASN A 62 10.55 6.76 -3.97
C ASN A 62 9.39 5.86 -3.56
N LEU A 63 9.71 4.82 -2.81
CA LEU A 63 8.75 3.88 -2.27
C LEU A 63 8.48 4.18 -0.79
N ALA A 64 7.23 3.96 -0.36
CA ALA A 64 6.83 4.11 1.03
C ALA A 64 5.87 3.01 1.49
N ILE A 65 5.77 2.84 2.81
CA ILE A 65 4.72 2.08 3.50
C ILE A 65 4.21 2.87 4.69
N HIS A 66 3.00 2.60 5.15
CA HIS A 66 2.54 3.08 6.45
C HIS A 66 3.07 2.21 7.60
N GLU A 67 3.25 2.77 8.80
CA GLU A 67 3.69 2.00 9.98
C GLU A 67 2.75 0.82 10.30
N ALA A 68 1.45 0.99 10.05
CA ALA A 68 0.46 -0.08 10.20
C ALA A 68 0.71 -1.26 9.24
N VAL A 69 1.18 -1.00 8.01
CA VAL A 69 1.58 -2.04 7.05
C VAL A 69 2.85 -2.75 7.54
N TYR A 70 3.80 -2.00 8.09
CA TYR A 70 5.02 -2.59 8.67
C TYR A 70 4.68 -3.56 9.82
N ASP A 71 3.74 -3.18 10.69
CA ASP A 71 3.26 -4.01 11.80
C ASP A 71 2.55 -5.31 11.37
N GLU A 72 2.04 -5.36 10.14
CA GLU A 72 1.39 -6.55 9.55
C GLU A 72 2.40 -7.55 8.97
N LEU A 73 3.64 -7.12 8.72
CA LEU A 73 4.68 -7.99 8.21
C LEU A 73 5.12 -8.96 9.30
N VAL A 74 4.43 -10.09 9.48
CA VAL A 74 4.76 -11.08 10.54
C VAL A 74 5.78 -12.13 10.11
N ILE A 75 6.14 -12.17 8.83
CA ILE A 75 7.09 -13.16 8.27
C ILE A 75 8.52 -12.64 8.46
N PRO A 76 9.39 -13.30 9.25
CA PRO A 76 10.72 -12.77 9.58
C PRO A 76 11.60 -12.51 8.35
N SER A 77 11.51 -13.34 7.30
CA SER A 77 12.28 -13.12 6.08
C SER A 77 11.84 -11.88 5.30
N VAL A 78 10.54 -11.56 5.34
CA VAL A 78 9.99 -10.35 4.72
C VAL A 78 10.43 -9.14 5.55
N GLN A 79 10.26 -9.17 6.88
CA GLN A 79 10.69 -8.09 7.77
C GLN A 79 12.17 -7.76 7.59
N PHE A 80 13.05 -8.77 7.65
CA PHE A 80 14.48 -8.58 7.49
C PHE A 80 14.83 -7.91 6.14
N TYR A 81 14.14 -8.29 5.07
CA TYR A 81 14.32 -7.65 3.78
C TYR A 81 13.85 -6.21 3.77
N ILE A 82 12.66 -5.93 4.30
CA ILE A 82 12.10 -4.57 4.39
C ILE A 82 12.97 -3.66 5.26
N ASP A 83 13.44 -4.15 6.41
CA ASP A 83 14.41 -3.46 7.27
C ASP A 83 15.69 -3.11 6.51
N SER A 84 16.18 -4.02 5.66
CA SER A 84 17.35 -3.73 4.83
C SER A 84 17.10 -2.61 3.82
N GLN A 85 15.87 -2.45 3.31
CA GLN A 85 15.50 -1.35 2.41
C GLN A 85 15.33 -0.03 3.16
N ILE A 86 14.73 -0.05 4.36
CA ILE A 86 14.55 1.14 5.23
C ILE A 86 15.90 1.69 5.70
N ASN A 87 16.83 0.80 6.08
CA ASN A 87 18.14 1.16 6.65
C ASN A 87 19.26 1.26 5.60
N SER A 88 18.95 1.08 4.32
CA SER A 88 19.93 1.23 3.24
C SER A 88 20.40 2.68 3.08
N THR A 89 21.59 2.86 2.48
CA THR A 89 22.13 4.18 2.14
C THR A 89 22.49 4.18 0.65
N PRO A 90 21.78 4.94 -0.22
CA PRO A 90 20.61 5.79 0.09
C PRO A 90 19.39 4.95 0.52
N ARG A 91 18.49 5.55 1.31
CA ARG A 91 17.25 4.92 1.78
C ARG A 91 16.37 4.55 0.59
N ARG A 92 15.88 3.31 0.54
CA ARG A 92 15.03 2.78 -0.54
C ARG A 92 13.56 2.63 -0.15
N LEU A 93 13.24 2.70 1.13
CA LEU A 93 11.86 2.65 1.63
C LEU A 93 11.66 3.66 2.75
N VAL A 94 10.60 4.47 2.63
CA VAL A 94 10.15 5.39 3.69
C VAL A 94 9.02 4.74 4.48
N VAL A 95 8.99 4.96 5.79
CA VAL A 95 7.87 4.57 6.65
C VAL A 95 7.11 5.83 7.04
N HIS A 96 5.86 5.94 6.59
CA HIS A 96 4.93 6.97 7.05
C HIS A 96 4.47 6.68 8.47
N GLN A 97 4.48 7.71 9.30
CA GLN A 97 4.07 7.64 10.70
C GLN A 97 2.99 8.66 10.96
N ASP A 98 1.94 8.27 11.67
CA ASP A 98 0.87 9.19 12.10
C ASP A 98 1.41 10.31 13.00
N ALA A 99 2.51 10.04 13.72
CA ALA A 99 3.20 11.03 14.54
C ALA A 99 3.76 12.22 13.73
N ALA A 100 3.91 12.07 12.40
CA ALA A 100 4.32 13.15 11.50
C ALA A 100 3.16 14.05 11.03
N LEU A 101 1.91 13.73 11.42
CA LEU A 101 0.73 14.54 11.10
C LEU A 101 0.60 15.70 12.08
N THR A 102 0.21 16.86 11.54
CA THR A 102 -0.31 17.96 12.34
C THR A 102 -1.64 17.57 13.01
N PRO A 103 -2.07 18.27 14.08
CA PRO A 103 -3.37 18.01 14.70
C PRO A 103 -4.53 18.08 13.69
N GLU A 104 -4.49 19.01 12.74
CA GLU A 104 -5.51 19.19 11.71
C GLU A 104 -5.51 18.04 10.71
N GLU A 105 -4.33 17.66 10.19
CA GLU A 105 -4.19 16.50 9.30
C GLU A 105 -4.64 15.21 9.98
N LYS A 106 -4.36 15.05 11.28
CA LYS A 106 -4.80 13.89 12.04
C LYS A 106 -6.32 13.80 12.12
N VAL A 107 -7.01 14.92 12.38
CA VAL A 107 -8.48 14.95 12.39
C VAL A 107 -9.05 14.58 11.02
N LEU A 108 -8.47 15.09 9.93
CA LEU A 108 -8.89 14.75 8.57
C LEU A 108 -8.65 13.27 8.26
N ARG A 109 -7.47 12.75 8.62
CA ARG A 109 -7.11 11.34 8.46
C ARG A 109 -8.11 10.45 9.20
N ASP A 110 -8.34 10.74 10.47
CA ASP A 110 -9.27 9.98 11.33
C ASP A 110 -10.69 10.00 10.74
N SER A 111 -11.11 11.13 10.14
CA SER A 111 -12.41 11.25 9.46
C SER A 111 -12.51 10.42 8.17
N ILE A 112 -11.42 10.29 7.41
CA ILE A 112 -11.37 9.41 6.22
C ILE A 112 -11.35 7.94 6.65
N GLU A 113 -10.55 7.60 7.66
CA GLU A 113 -10.49 6.27 8.26
C GLU A 113 -11.88 5.81 8.72
N GLU A 114 -12.64 6.66 9.41
CA GLU A 114 -14.02 6.37 9.85
C GLU A 114 -14.98 6.08 8.68
N LYS A 115 -14.78 6.73 7.52
CA LYS A 115 -15.63 6.53 6.32
C LYS A 115 -15.32 5.24 5.58
N ILE A 116 -14.05 4.90 5.43
CA ILE A 116 -13.63 3.73 4.63
C ILE A 116 -13.67 2.44 5.43
N CYS A 117 -13.45 2.51 6.74
CA CYS A 117 -13.39 1.34 7.60
C CYS A 117 -14.65 0.43 7.50
N PRO A 118 -15.90 0.94 7.52
CA PRO A 118 -17.11 0.12 7.34
C PRO A 118 -17.24 -0.57 5.97
N LEU A 119 -16.47 -0.13 4.97
CA LEU A 119 -16.43 -0.71 3.63
C LEU A 119 -15.33 -1.78 3.49
N THR A 120 -14.59 -2.03 4.57
CA THR A 120 -13.56 -3.07 4.67
C THR A 120 -13.94 -4.11 5.72
N LYS A 121 -13.10 -5.11 5.97
CA LYS A 121 -13.28 -5.98 7.13
C LYS A 121 -12.67 -5.39 8.40
N TYR A 122 -11.99 -4.26 8.32
CA TYR A 122 -11.39 -3.59 9.46
C TYR A 122 -12.50 -3.07 10.41
N GLU A 123 -12.34 -3.36 11.70
CA GLU A 123 -13.16 -2.87 12.81
C GLU A 123 -12.21 -2.27 13.87
N PRO A 124 -12.10 -0.93 14.01
CA PRO A 124 -11.05 -0.31 14.82
C PRO A 124 -11.30 -0.55 16.31
N LEU A 125 -12.58 -0.75 16.68
CA LEU A 125 -13.01 -1.05 18.05
C LEU A 125 -12.70 -2.50 18.47
N LEU A 126 -12.42 -3.41 17.52
CA LEU A 126 -12.10 -4.81 17.76
C LEU A 126 -10.62 -5.14 17.53
N ASP A 127 -9.79 -4.19 17.08
CA ASP A 127 -8.38 -4.37 16.69
C ASP A 127 -8.16 -5.61 15.82
N ASN A 128 -9.08 -5.85 14.87
CA ASN A 128 -8.82 -6.87 13.87
C ASN A 128 -7.73 -6.34 12.92
N LYS A 129 -6.73 -7.18 12.66
CA LYS A 129 -5.56 -6.79 11.86
C LYS A 129 -5.84 -6.86 10.36
N GLU A 130 -6.95 -7.45 9.94
CA GLU A 130 -7.29 -7.54 8.51
C GLU A 130 -7.66 -6.13 8.00
N ASP A 131 -7.05 -5.72 6.88
CA ASP A 131 -7.25 -4.46 6.16
C ASP A 131 -6.82 -3.17 6.89
N ARG A 132 -6.23 -3.27 8.09
CA ARG A 132 -5.78 -2.11 8.88
C ARG A 132 -4.69 -1.32 8.15
N GLY A 133 -3.72 -2.02 7.56
CA GLY A 133 -2.64 -1.45 6.77
C GLY A 133 -3.15 -0.68 5.56
N GLU A 134 -4.11 -1.26 4.84
CA GLU A 134 -4.80 -0.65 3.69
C GLU A 134 -5.52 0.64 4.10
N VAL A 135 -6.41 0.56 5.10
CA VAL A 135 -7.22 1.69 5.58
C VAL A 135 -6.34 2.84 6.06
N LYS A 136 -5.34 2.55 6.90
CA LYS A 136 -4.46 3.61 7.42
C LYS A 136 -3.57 4.20 6.34
N SER A 137 -3.08 3.39 5.41
CA SER A 137 -2.29 3.87 4.28
C SER A 137 -3.11 4.80 3.38
N LEU A 138 -4.31 4.39 2.96
CA LEU A 138 -5.20 5.17 2.10
C LEU A 138 -5.60 6.50 2.75
N ALA A 139 -5.99 6.47 4.04
CA ALA A 139 -6.33 7.69 4.76
C ALA A 139 -5.12 8.64 4.89
N PHE A 140 -3.92 8.11 5.15
CA PHE A 140 -2.71 8.92 5.26
C PHE A 140 -2.30 9.56 3.93
N ILE A 141 -2.31 8.80 2.82
CA ILE A 141 -1.89 9.35 1.53
C ILE A 141 -2.87 10.39 0.99
N ALA A 142 -4.17 10.23 1.26
CA ALA A 142 -5.20 11.19 0.86
C ALA A 142 -4.95 12.56 1.52
N ILE A 143 -4.62 12.61 2.81
CA ILE A 143 -4.34 13.88 3.50
C ILE A 143 -2.99 14.50 3.12
N LYS A 144 -2.03 13.71 2.65
CA LYS A 144 -0.71 14.18 2.21
C LYS A 144 -0.71 14.51 0.73
N GLU A 145 -1.85 14.34 0.05
CA GLU A 145 -2.01 14.53 -1.39
C GLU A 145 -1.03 13.67 -2.20
N LEU A 146 -0.74 12.46 -1.73
CA LEU A 146 0.09 11.48 -2.42
C LEU A 146 -0.79 10.65 -3.38
N LEU A 147 -0.41 10.65 -4.66
CA LEU A 147 -1.27 10.22 -5.76
C LEU A 147 -1.25 8.72 -6.08
N TYR A 148 -0.35 7.94 -5.48
CA TYR A 148 -0.15 6.54 -5.90
C TYR A 148 -0.14 5.59 -4.73
N PHE A 149 -1.06 4.64 -4.81
CA PHE A 149 -1.15 3.50 -3.93
C PHE A 149 -0.98 2.20 -4.74
N ALA A 150 -0.10 1.32 -4.27
CA ALA A 150 0.16 0.03 -4.88
C ALA A 150 -0.39 -1.09 -3.99
N ALA A 151 -1.48 -1.72 -4.45
CA ALA A 151 -2.12 -2.84 -3.80
C ALA A 151 -2.47 -3.93 -4.83
N ASN A 152 -2.57 -5.16 -4.36
CA ASN A 152 -3.06 -6.31 -5.09
C ASN A 152 -4.35 -6.86 -4.45
N ASP A 153 -5.20 -5.94 -3.98
CA ASP A 153 -6.52 -6.28 -3.44
C ASP A 153 -7.64 -5.51 -4.15
N SER A 154 -8.74 -6.21 -4.39
CA SER A 154 -9.89 -5.67 -5.10
C SER A 154 -10.75 -4.73 -4.26
N ASN A 155 -10.63 -4.79 -2.93
CA ASN A 155 -11.34 -3.88 -2.04
C ASN A 155 -10.64 -2.51 -2.03
N ALA A 156 -9.32 -2.47 -1.85
CA ALA A 156 -8.51 -1.24 -2.03
C ALA A 156 -8.87 -0.49 -3.31
N ILE A 157 -8.90 -1.21 -4.43
CA ILE A 157 -9.20 -0.62 -5.74
C ILE A 157 -10.60 -0.01 -5.75
N GLN A 158 -11.60 -0.69 -5.17
CA GLN A 158 -12.97 -0.17 -5.13
C GLN A 158 -13.12 1.04 -4.22
N LEU A 159 -12.39 1.11 -3.10
CA LEU A 159 -12.41 2.28 -2.22
C LEU A 159 -11.99 3.57 -2.94
N VAL A 160 -11.05 3.45 -3.89
CA VAL A 160 -10.57 4.55 -4.72
C VAL A 160 -11.47 4.78 -5.93
N GLU A 161 -11.79 3.73 -6.72
CA GLU A 161 -12.58 3.86 -7.95
C GLU A 161 -14.01 4.36 -7.69
N LYS A 162 -14.57 4.08 -6.50
CA LYS A 162 -15.91 4.50 -6.10
C LYS A 162 -15.88 5.62 -5.06
N ALA A 163 -14.79 6.38 -4.97
CA ALA A 163 -14.61 7.38 -3.92
C ALA A 163 -15.77 8.39 -3.83
N GLU A 164 -16.24 8.88 -4.98
CA GLU A 164 -17.38 9.79 -5.07
C GLU A 164 -18.70 9.09 -4.67
N GLU A 165 -18.96 7.90 -5.22
CA GLU A 165 -20.20 7.14 -4.96
C GLU A 165 -20.34 6.75 -3.47
N TRP A 166 -19.22 6.36 -2.85
CA TRP A 166 -19.18 5.89 -1.47
C TRP A 166 -18.76 6.98 -0.48
N THR A 167 -18.49 8.19 -0.96
CA THR A 167 -18.06 9.34 -0.16
C THR A 167 -16.85 9.01 0.72
N THR A 168 -15.88 8.27 0.19
CA THR A 168 -14.70 7.78 0.95
C THR A 168 -13.74 8.91 1.30
N GLY A 169 -13.70 9.98 0.50
CA GLY A 169 -12.72 11.06 0.63
C GLY A 169 -11.35 10.72 0.04
N LEU A 170 -11.28 9.71 -0.83
CA LEU A 170 -10.08 9.26 -1.55
C LEU A 170 -10.01 9.81 -2.98
N ASP A 171 -10.73 10.90 -3.28
CA ASP A 171 -10.91 11.44 -4.64
C ASP A 171 -9.61 11.92 -5.30
N ASN A 172 -8.55 12.08 -4.51
CA ASN A 172 -7.23 12.54 -4.93
C ASN A 172 -6.18 11.40 -5.01
N VAL A 173 -6.57 10.16 -4.72
CA VAL A 173 -5.70 8.97 -4.73
C VAL A 173 -5.87 8.18 -6.03
#